data_AF-A0A1B6CBE7-F1
#
_entry.id   AF-A0A1B6CBE7-F1
#
_cell.length_a   1.000
_cell.length_b   1.000
_cell.length_c   1.000
_cell.angle_alpha   90.00
_cell.angle_beta   90.00
_cell.angle_gamma   90.00
#
_symmetry.space_group_name_H-M   'P 1'
#
loop_
_entity.id
_entity.type
_entity.pdbx_description
1 polymer ?
#
loop_
_entity_poly.entity_id
_entity_poly.type
_entity_poly.pdbx_seq_one_letter_code
_entity_poly.pdbx_strand_id
1 'polypeptide(L)'
;LETINKLLKAMEFYPKDDLDTVYKELDVQSEIQEGYSGSCIFLTGSTGFVGKCILEKLIRSCNISQVYILVRKKKGKTSTQRLEQLLSDVVFERMLIENKNARNLITLVEGDLTLPDIGLSPEDLQSLHDKVEFVFHSAATVNMEEHLRTAFYTNVNATHFLLEQAKLMPKLKAFIHVSTAFSQVMLSNINECFYDVDFSAEELERIVKFSDDDQLTALTPRLISKWENTYSFTKAIAEKLVSAYYPYIPVAVARPSIITPTVSEPLAGWIDNMYGTTGVSIGCSFGILKVWRCDPQAINDMIPVDVVVNSILSIGWYISSNKPQPVDNIMFNLVSCKKKPLPTEKYMKIIKKIYLEDRTFPSLIMGTINLSLVKNEMLFWFYILFFHLIPGLLFDVGLRIFGQSPILMRIYRKAYKTNNSFASYITKEFNFSDTNVDKLWNLMNPMDRKLFNFDQDSYTYTEYYRHAIRGVRVYLLKDPMETVPQARRRYKIILYLNNIFKMALYAAVGWFIAYTFLQWFSTNGLE
;
A
#
# COMPACT_ATOMS: atom_id res chain seq x y z
N LEU A 1 -32.45 -15.03 -7.26
CA LEU A 1 -33.07 -13.91 -8.00
C LEU A 1 -33.19 -12.65 -7.15
N GLU A 2 -33.79 -12.69 -5.95
CA GLU A 2 -33.92 -11.51 -5.09
C GLU A 2 -32.57 -11.00 -4.53
N THR A 3 -31.66 -11.90 -4.14
CA THR A 3 -30.27 -11.58 -3.79
C THR A 3 -29.49 -10.99 -4.96
N ILE A 4 -29.70 -11.53 -6.18
CA ILE A 4 -29.09 -11.04 -7.43
C ILE A 4 -29.62 -9.64 -7.77
N ASN A 5 -30.92 -9.38 -7.57
CA ASN A 5 -31.51 -8.05 -7.80
C ASN A 5 -31.11 -7.02 -6.74
N LYS A 6 -30.88 -7.42 -5.49
CA LYS A 6 -30.27 -6.56 -4.46
C LYS A 6 -28.81 -6.23 -4.78
N LEU A 7 -28.07 -7.21 -5.31
CA LEU A 7 -26.69 -7.04 -5.80
C LEU A 7 -26.63 -6.15 -7.05
N LEU A 8 -27.50 -6.37 -8.04
CA LEU A 8 -27.60 -5.52 -9.23
C LEU A 8 -28.00 -4.08 -8.89
N LYS A 9 -28.84 -3.87 -7.85
CA LYS A 9 -29.14 -2.53 -7.31
C LYS A 9 -27.98 -1.90 -6.54
N ALA A 10 -27.18 -2.71 -5.83
CA ALA A 10 -25.94 -2.22 -5.24
C ALA A 10 -24.95 -1.84 -6.34
N MET A 11 -24.88 -2.63 -7.42
CA MET A 11 -24.07 -2.40 -8.64
C MET A 11 -24.58 -1.22 -9.49
N GLU A 12 -25.88 -0.90 -9.48
CA GLU A 12 -26.46 0.29 -10.14
C GLU A 12 -25.97 1.63 -9.57
N PHE A 13 -25.43 1.62 -8.35
CA PHE A 13 -24.84 2.80 -7.73
C PHE A 13 -23.35 2.99 -8.08
N TYR A 14 -22.76 2.01 -8.77
CA TYR A 14 -21.49 2.11 -9.45
C TYR A 14 -21.78 2.57 -10.88
N PRO A 15 -20.94 3.39 -11.53
CA PRO A 15 -21.20 3.78 -12.92
C PRO A 15 -21.38 2.51 -13.75
N LYS A 16 -22.60 2.28 -14.23
CA LYS A 16 -22.92 1.21 -15.19
C LYS A 16 -22.20 1.41 -16.53
N ASP A 17 -21.63 2.59 -16.74
CA ASP A 17 -21.04 3.02 -18.00
C ASP A 17 -19.71 2.30 -18.34
N ASP A 18 -19.11 1.54 -17.42
CA ASP A 18 -17.87 0.80 -17.69
C ASP A 18 -18.09 -0.65 -18.19
N LEU A 19 -19.33 -1.16 -18.15
CA LEU A 19 -19.64 -2.53 -18.58
C LEU A 19 -20.08 -2.65 -20.04
N ASP A 20 -20.36 -1.53 -20.71
CA ASP A 20 -20.82 -1.47 -22.11
C ASP A 20 -19.80 -0.79 -23.05
N THR A 21 -18.50 -0.95 -22.80
CA THR A 21 -17.52 -0.67 -23.86
C THR A 21 -17.56 -1.81 -24.88
N VAL A 22 -18.23 -1.56 -26.02
CA VAL A 22 -18.16 -2.42 -27.21
C VAL A 22 -16.72 -2.37 -27.72
N TYR A 23 -15.89 -3.29 -27.24
CA TYR A 23 -14.52 -3.43 -27.69
C TYR A 23 -14.53 -4.10 -29.07
N LYS A 24 -13.81 -3.49 -30.03
CA LYS A 24 -13.35 -4.25 -31.20
C LYS A 24 -12.64 -5.51 -30.70
N GLU A 25 -13.10 -6.67 -31.12
CA GLU A 25 -12.36 -7.92 -30.96
C GLU A 25 -11.00 -7.72 -31.63
N LEU A 26 -9.94 -7.76 -30.83
CA LEU A 26 -8.57 -7.75 -31.34
C LEU A 26 -8.26 -9.19 -31.75
N ASP A 27 -7.86 -9.38 -33.01
CA ASP A 27 -7.56 -10.69 -33.63
C ASP A 27 -6.21 -11.30 -33.16
N VAL A 28 -5.72 -10.90 -31.98
CA VAL A 28 -4.41 -11.28 -31.44
C VAL A 28 -4.60 -11.92 -30.07
N GLN A 29 -4.06 -13.11 -29.86
CA GLN A 29 -4.10 -13.79 -28.56
C GLN A 29 -3.07 -13.19 -27.59
N SER A 30 -3.37 -13.29 -26.28
CA SER A 30 -2.46 -12.81 -25.23
C SER A 30 -1.35 -13.81 -24.97
N GLU A 31 -0.10 -13.40 -25.17
CA GLU A 31 1.08 -14.24 -24.91
C GLU A 31 1.28 -14.43 -23.40
N ILE A 32 0.88 -13.45 -22.59
CA ILE A 32 0.91 -13.57 -21.12
C ILE A 32 -0.08 -14.65 -20.66
N GLN A 33 -1.32 -14.65 -21.16
CA GLN A 33 -2.29 -15.70 -20.82
C GLN A 33 -1.80 -17.08 -21.24
N GLU A 34 -1.20 -17.19 -22.43
CA GLU A 34 -0.62 -18.43 -22.94
C GLU A 34 0.55 -18.92 -22.06
N GLY A 35 1.43 -18.01 -21.64
CA GLY A 35 2.57 -18.35 -20.78
C GLY A 35 2.19 -18.93 -19.41
N TYR A 36 1.02 -18.57 -18.88
CA TYR A 36 0.46 -19.13 -17.65
C TYR A 36 -0.49 -20.31 -17.87
N SER A 37 -0.82 -20.64 -19.12
CA SER A 37 -1.81 -21.66 -19.45
C SER A 37 -1.35 -23.04 -18.96
N GLY A 38 -2.22 -23.72 -18.21
CA GLY A 38 -1.94 -25.02 -17.60
C GLY A 38 -0.91 -25.00 -16.47
N SER A 39 -0.42 -23.83 -16.05
CA SER A 39 0.67 -23.76 -15.08
C SER A 39 0.21 -23.99 -13.64
N CYS A 40 1.11 -24.54 -12.83
CA CYS A 40 0.96 -24.56 -11.36
C CYS A 40 1.77 -23.43 -10.73
N ILE A 41 1.12 -22.66 -9.86
CA ILE A 41 1.67 -21.44 -9.26
C ILE A 41 1.80 -21.60 -7.75
N PHE A 42 2.88 -21.12 -7.16
CA PHE A 42 2.98 -20.93 -5.72
C PHE A 42 3.00 -19.44 -5.37
N LEU A 43 2.04 -19.02 -4.53
CA LEU A 43 1.88 -17.63 -4.11
C LEU A 43 1.98 -17.54 -2.59
N THR A 44 2.98 -16.79 -2.11
CA THR A 44 3.02 -16.39 -0.70
C THR A 44 2.39 -15.00 -0.52
N GLY A 45 1.79 -14.77 0.63
CA GLY A 45 1.21 -13.46 0.95
C GLY A 45 -0.16 -13.24 0.30
N SER A 46 -0.83 -14.32 -0.12
CA SER A 46 -2.18 -14.33 -0.72
C SER A 46 -3.28 -13.69 0.13
N THR A 47 -3.04 -13.51 1.42
CA THR A 47 -3.96 -12.86 2.37
C THR A 47 -3.71 -11.36 2.54
N GLY A 48 -2.60 -10.85 2.01
CA GLY A 48 -2.26 -9.42 2.01
C GLY A 48 -2.79 -8.69 0.78
N PHE A 49 -2.70 -7.36 0.81
CA PHE A 49 -3.29 -6.47 -0.20
C PHE A 49 -2.91 -6.85 -1.65
N VAL A 50 -1.62 -6.91 -1.96
CA VAL A 50 -1.11 -7.26 -3.29
C VAL A 50 -1.42 -8.72 -3.64
N GLY A 51 -1.18 -9.64 -2.69
CA GLY A 51 -1.37 -11.06 -2.93
C GLY A 51 -2.82 -11.46 -3.22
N LYS A 52 -3.81 -10.78 -2.63
CA LYS A 52 -5.22 -10.98 -2.97
C LYS A 52 -5.48 -10.62 -4.44
N CYS A 53 -4.98 -9.48 -4.90
CA CYS A 53 -5.14 -9.06 -6.28
C CYS A 53 -4.36 -9.96 -7.26
N ILE A 54 -3.16 -10.45 -6.90
CA ILE A 54 -2.44 -11.43 -7.72
C ILE A 54 -3.28 -12.72 -7.87
N LEU A 55 -3.79 -13.25 -6.75
CA LEU A 55 -4.62 -14.46 -6.75
C LEU A 55 -5.88 -14.29 -7.61
N GLU A 56 -6.59 -13.17 -7.42
CA GLU A 56 -7.78 -12.83 -8.19
C GLU A 56 -7.48 -12.74 -9.68
N LYS A 57 -6.45 -11.97 -10.05
CA LYS A 57 -6.09 -11.71 -11.44
C LYS A 57 -5.65 -13.00 -12.14
N LEU A 58 -4.85 -13.84 -11.48
CA LEU A 58 -4.41 -15.13 -12.02
C LEU A 58 -5.60 -16.06 -12.32
N ILE A 59 -6.52 -16.24 -11.37
CA ILE A 59 -7.64 -17.17 -11.55
C ILE A 59 -8.69 -16.64 -12.53
N ARG A 60 -8.94 -15.33 -12.55
CA ARG A 60 -9.90 -14.71 -13.45
C ARG A 60 -9.37 -14.59 -14.87
N SER A 61 -8.12 -14.16 -15.02
CA SER A 61 -7.55 -13.77 -16.32
C SER A 61 -6.61 -14.80 -16.92
N CYS A 62 -6.13 -15.81 -16.19
CA CYS A 62 -5.22 -16.82 -16.74
C CYS A 62 -5.83 -18.23 -16.63
N ASN A 63 -5.61 -19.07 -17.65
CA ASN A 63 -6.08 -20.45 -17.65
C ASN A 63 -5.11 -21.38 -16.90
N ILE A 64 -4.88 -21.13 -15.61
CA ILE A 64 -3.94 -21.89 -14.78
C ILE A 64 -4.50 -23.26 -14.39
N SER A 65 -3.61 -24.23 -14.09
CA SER A 65 -4.04 -25.53 -13.59
C SER A 65 -4.30 -25.52 -12.08
N GLN A 66 -3.44 -24.87 -11.30
CA GLN A 66 -3.54 -24.83 -9.84
C GLN A 66 -2.75 -23.65 -9.27
N VAL A 67 -3.21 -23.08 -8.16
CA VAL A 67 -2.46 -22.13 -7.33
C VAL A 67 -2.38 -22.63 -5.89
N TYR A 68 -1.16 -22.86 -5.44
CA TYR A 68 -0.81 -23.16 -4.06
C TYR A 68 -0.63 -21.84 -3.32
N ILE A 69 -1.40 -21.63 -2.25
CA ILE A 69 -1.28 -20.43 -1.44
C ILE A 69 -0.80 -20.75 -0.02
N LEU A 70 0.24 -20.03 0.41
CA LEU A 70 0.78 -20.18 1.76
C LEU A 70 -0.09 -19.43 2.78
N VAL A 71 -0.62 -20.15 3.77
CA VAL A 71 -1.44 -19.58 4.84
C VAL A 71 -0.94 -20.06 6.21
N ARG A 72 -0.75 -19.13 7.14
CA ARG A 72 -0.35 -19.44 8.54
C ARG A 72 -1.33 -20.39 9.21
N LYS A 73 -0.91 -21.19 10.18
CA LYS A 73 -1.84 -21.94 11.07
C LYS A 73 -2.63 -20.99 11.99
N LYS A 74 -3.90 -21.30 12.30
CA LYS A 74 -4.71 -20.58 13.30
C LYS A 74 -5.53 -21.60 14.06
N LYS A 75 -5.43 -21.54 15.39
CA LYS A 75 -6.13 -22.46 16.29
C LYS A 75 -7.64 -22.41 16.01
N GLY A 76 -8.24 -23.61 15.90
CA GLY A 76 -9.70 -23.78 15.82
C GLY A 76 -10.35 -23.51 14.46
N LYS A 77 -9.60 -23.44 13.35
CA LYS A 77 -10.18 -23.36 12.00
C LYS A 77 -9.58 -24.39 11.06
N THR A 78 -10.42 -25.06 10.27
CA THR A 78 -9.96 -25.98 9.21
C THR A 78 -9.41 -25.20 8.01
N SER A 79 -8.63 -25.85 7.15
CA SER A 79 -8.14 -25.26 5.89
C SER A 79 -9.30 -24.71 5.05
N THR A 80 -10.37 -25.50 4.83
CA THR A 80 -11.56 -25.09 4.07
C THR A 80 -12.22 -23.83 4.63
N GLN A 81 -12.42 -23.73 5.95
CA GLN A 81 -13.03 -22.54 6.57
C GLN A 81 -12.21 -21.27 6.35
N ARG A 82 -10.90 -21.41 6.12
CA ARG A 82 -9.96 -20.29 5.95
C ARG A 82 -9.93 -19.83 4.52
N LEU A 83 -10.01 -20.77 3.58
CA LEU A 83 -10.25 -20.46 2.18
C LEU A 83 -11.56 -19.69 2.03
N GLU A 84 -12.67 -20.17 2.61
CA GLU A 84 -13.95 -19.47 2.53
C GLU A 84 -13.91 -18.09 3.21
N GLN A 85 -13.19 -17.94 4.33
CA GLN A 85 -13.00 -16.62 4.92
C GLN A 85 -12.22 -15.68 3.99
N LEU A 86 -11.16 -16.16 3.32
CA LEU A 86 -10.40 -15.36 2.36
C LEU A 86 -11.28 -14.94 1.18
N LEU A 87 -11.99 -15.91 0.58
CA LEU A 87 -12.86 -15.72 -0.58
C LEU A 87 -14.13 -14.91 -0.28
N SER A 88 -14.45 -14.66 0.99
CA SER A 88 -15.55 -13.78 1.40
C SER A 88 -15.28 -12.29 1.19
N ASP A 89 -14.02 -11.91 0.90
CA ASP A 89 -13.68 -10.53 0.55
C ASP A 89 -14.24 -10.17 -0.83
N VAL A 90 -14.85 -8.99 -0.93
CA VAL A 90 -15.51 -8.47 -2.15
C VAL A 90 -14.58 -8.46 -3.37
N VAL A 91 -13.27 -8.33 -3.15
CA VAL A 91 -12.26 -8.39 -4.22
C VAL A 91 -12.35 -9.65 -5.06
N PHE A 92 -12.77 -10.77 -4.47
CA PHE A 92 -12.86 -12.08 -5.13
C PHE A 92 -14.20 -12.31 -5.83
N GLU A 93 -15.21 -11.47 -5.62
CA GLU A 93 -16.57 -11.72 -6.14
C GLU A 93 -16.59 -11.86 -7.66
N ARG A 94 -15.92 -10.97 -8.38
CA ARG A 94 -15.85 -10.99 -9.84
C ARG A 94 -15.25 -12.31 -10.35
N MET A 95 -14.08 -12.68 -9.84
CA MET A 95 -13.41 -13.96 -10.14
C MET A 95 -14.33 -15.17 -9.87
N LEU A 96 -15.05 -15.19 -8.74
CA LEU A 96 -15.95 -16.30 -8.38
C LEU A 96 -17.19 -16.40 -9.28
N ILE A 97 -17.66 -15.27 -9.81
CA ILE A 97 -18.79 -15.20 -10.75
C ILE A 97 -18.35 -15.66 -12.14
N GLU A 98 -17.21 -15.16 -12.62
CA GLU A 98 -16.68 -15.44 -13.96
C GLU A 98 -16.10 -16.86 -14.07
N ASN A 99 -15.46 -17.37 -13.02
CA ASN A 99 -14.85 -18.71 -12.99
C ASN A 99 -15.50 -19.59 -11.89
N LYS A 100 -16.49 -20.40 -12.28
CA LYS A 100 -17.18 -21.33 -11.36
C LYS A 100 -16.25 -22.41 -10.76
N ASN A 101 -15.12 -22.69 -11.41
CA ASN A 101 -14.13 -23.65 -10.93
C ASN A 101 -13.05 -23.01 -10.04
N ALA A 102 -13.09 -21.68 -9.82
CA ALA A 102 -12.07 -20.92 -9.08
C ALA A 102 -11.65 -21.56 -7.76
N ARG A 103 -12.60 -22.09 -6.99
CA ARG A 103 -12.33 -22.74 -5.69
C ARG A 103 -11.44 -23.97 -5.81
N ASN A 104 -11.66 -24.79 -6.83
CA ASN A 104 -10.94 -26.04 -7.02
C ASN A 104 -9.50 -25.81 -7.48
N LEU A 105 -9.24 -24.65 -8.09
CA LEU A 105 -7.89 -24.24 -8.50
C LEU A 105 -7.02 -23.85 -7.31
N ILE A 106 -7.58 -23.62 -6.12
CA ILE A 106 -6.82 -23.15 -4.94
C ILE A 106 -6.48 -24.31 -4.01
N THR A 107 -5.19 -24.58 -3.84
CA THR A 107 -4.68 -25.47 -2.79
C THR A 107 -4.09 -24.64 -1.65
N LEU A 108 -4.53 -24.89 -0.42
CA LEU A 108 -3.91 -24.30 0.75
C LEU A 108 -2.70 -25.10 1.19
N VAL A 109 -1.61 -24.39 1.46
CA VAL A 109 -0.41 -24.95 2.07
C VAL A 109 -0.17 -24.22 3.39
N GLU A 110 0.04 -24.98 4.46
CA GLU A 110 0.23 -24.41 5.79
C GLU A 110 1.69 -24.04 6.03
N GLY A 111 1.95 -22.79 6.40
CA GLY A 111 3.29 -22.35 6.78
C GLY A 111 3.34 -20.94 7.36
N ASP A 112 4.40 -20.65 8.11
CA ASP A 112 4.65 -19.38 8.76
C ASP A 112 6.07 -18.89 8.49
N LEU A 113 6.19 -17.74 7.85
CA LEU A 113 7.46 -17.14 7.44
C LEU A 113 8.35 -16.74 8.62
N THR A 114 7.80 -16.66 9.82
CA THR A 114 8.62 -16.40 11.03
C THR A 114 9.40 -17.63 11.49
N LEU A 115 9.13 -18.81 10.90
CA LEU A 115 9.85 -20.05 11.20
C LEU A 115 11.05 -20.23 10.25
N PRO A 116 12.14 -20.89 10.71
CA PRO A 116 13.34 -21.12 9.89
C PRO A 116 13.06 -21.74 8.52
N ASP A 117 12.23 -22.78 8.47
CA ASP A 117 11.87 -23.50 7.24
C ASP A 117 10.47 -23.15 6.74
N ILE A 118 10.00 -21.97 7.11
CA ILE A 118 8.63 -21.45 6.87
C ILE A 118 7.49 -22.40 7.27
N GLY A 119 7.77 -23.48 8.03
CA GLY A 119 6.79 -24.40 8.59
C GLY A 119 6.04 -25.29 7.59
N LEU A 120 6.57 -25.49 6.38
CA LEU A 120 5.98 -26.38 5.37
C LEU A 120 6.15 -27.85 5.76
N SER A 121 5.14 -28.68 5.45
CA SER A 121 5.26 -30.13 5.59
C SER A 121 6.15 -30.72 4.47
N PRO A 122 6.84 -31.85 4.70
CA PRO A 122 7.59 -32.54 3.65
C PRO A 122 6.71 -32.90 2.44
N GLU A 123 5.45 -33.27 2.67
CA GLU A 123 4.49 -33.62 1.62
C GLU A 123 4.10 -32.41 0.75
N ASP A 124 3.88 -31.27 1.39
CA ASP A 124 3.60 -30.01 0.68
C ASP A 124 4.85 -29.55 -0.09
N LEU A 125 6.05 -29.62 0.51
CA LEU A 125 7.31 -29.30 -0.17
C LEU A 125 7.51 -30.14 -1.42
N GLN A 126 7.33 -31.46 -1.32
CA GLN A 126 7.44 -32.36 -2.47
C GLN A 126 6.42 -31.99 -3.55
N SER A 127 5.16 -31.70 -3.15
CA SER A 127 4.12 -31.27 -4.08
C SER A 127 4.49 -29.97 -4.81
N LEU A 128 5.13 -29.03 -4.11
CA LEU A 128 5.62 -27.79 -4.71
C LEU A 128 6.77 -28.07 -5.69
N HIS A 129 7.75 -28.90 -5.31
CA HIS A 129 8.87 -29.29 -6.19
C HIS A 129 8.39 -29.94 -7.49
N ASP A 130 7.44 -30.87 -7.41
CA ASP A 130 7.01 -31.67 -8.57
C ASP A 130 6.18 -30.87 -9.61
N LYS A 131 5.47 -29.84 -9.14
CA LYS A 131 4.39 -29.20 -9.92
C LYS A 131 4.65 -27.75 -10.26
N VAL A 132 5.25 -26.97 -9.35
CA VAL A 132 5.28 -25.51 -9.48
C VAL A 132 6.17 -25.04 -10.62
N GLU A 133 5.62 -24.16 -11.45
CA GLU A 133 6.31 -23.50 -12.56
C GLU A 133 6.55 -22.01 -12.26
N PHE A 134 5.68 -21.37 -11.47
CA PHE A 134 5.82 -19.96 -11.13
C PHE A 134 5.74 -19.75 -9.63
N VAL A 135 6.67 -18.99 -9.07
CA VAL A 135 6.65 -18.57 -7.66
C VAL A 135 6.48 -17.06 -7.61
N PHE A 136 5.43 -16.59 -6.93
CA PHE A 136 5.24 -15.19 -6.58
C PHE A 136 5.42 -15.02 -5.08
N HIS A 137 6.58 -14.49 -4.68
CA HIS A 137 6.90 -14.23 -3.29
C HIS A 137 6.51 -12.79 -2.92
N SER A 138 5.24 -12.60 -2.52
CA SER A 138 4.70 -11.29 -2.12
C SER A 138 4.62 -11.09 -0.60
N ALA A 139 4.85 -12.13 0.19
CA ALA A 139 4.73 -12.01 1.64
C ALA A 139 5.92 -11.28 2.27
N ALA A 140 5.63 -10.37 3.19
CA ALA A 140 6.60 -9.64 3.97
C ALA A 140 5.93 -9.03 5.21
N THR A 141 6.71 -8.69 6.23
CA THR A 141 6.28 -7.66 7.18
C THR A 141 6.59 -6.30 6.57
N VAL A 142 5.57 -5.43 6.51
CA VAL A 142 5.64 -4.05 6.01
C VAL A 142 5.64 -3.02 7.14
N ASN A 143 5.68 -3.50 8.39
CA ASN A 143 5.73 -2.65 9.57
C ASN A 143 7.17 -2.12 9.76
N MET A 144 7.36 -0.80 9.56
CA MET A 144 8.66 -0.15 9.69
C MET A 144 9.23 -0.18 11.12
N GLU A 145 8.39 -0.43 12.13
CA GLU A 145 8.78 -0.52 13.54
C GLU A 145 8.80 -1.97 14.04
N GLU A 146 8.77 -2.96 13.14
CA GLU A 146 8.81 -4.37 13.52
C GLU A 146 10.15 -4.73 14.19
N HIS A 147 10.10 -5.61 15.20
CA HIS A 147 11.30 -6.10 15.85
C HIS A 147 12.23 -6.77 14.84
N LEU A 148 13.55 -6.50 14.91
CA LEU A 148 14.50 -6.93 13.89
C LEU A 148 14.50 -8.45 13.68
N ARG A 149 14.34 -9.25 14.73
CA ARG A 149 14.21 -10.71 14.62
C ARG A 149 13.04 -11.10 13.71
N THR A 150 11.86 -10.55 13.96
CA THR A 150 10.65 -10.84 13.19
C THR A 150 10.80 -10.36 11.75
N ALA A 151 11.36 -9.17 11.54
CA ALA A 151 11.63 -8.63 10.22
C ALA A 151 12.62 -9.49 9.42
N PHE A 152 13.72 -9.92 10.07
CA PHE A 152 14.71 -10.81 9.47
C PHE A 152 14.09 -12.15 9.04
N TYR A 153 13.39 -12.84 9.95
CA TYR A 153 12.82 -14.14 9.61
C TYR A 153 11.80 -14.04 8.47
N THR A 154 10.93 -13.03 8.53
CA THR A 154 9.85 -12.86 7.56
C THR A 154 10.35 -12.42 6.18
N ASN A 155 11.29 -11.46 6.11
CA ASN A 155 11.67 -10.82 4.86
C ASN A 155 12.96 -11.39 4.25
N VAL A 156 13.91 -11.86 5.08
CA VAL A 156 15.22 -12.35 4.62
C VAL A 156 15.27 -13.88 4.65
N ASN A 157 15.09 -14.49 5.83
CA ASN A 157 15.22 -15.94 5.99
C ASN A 157 14.18 -16.70 5.15
N ALA A 158 12.92 -16.27 5.17
CA ALA A 158 11.89 -16.89 4.36
C ALA A 158 12.17 -16.77 2.86
N THR A 159 12.71 -15.63 2.41
CA THR A 159 13.16 -15.46 1.02
C THR A 159 14.29 -16.44 0.70
N HIS A 160 15.29 -16.56 1.59
CA HIS A 160 16.39 -17.51 1.44
C HIS A 160 15.92 -18.94 1.31
N PHE A 161 15.06 -19.38 2.23
CA PHE A 161 14.49 -20.72 2.21
C PHE A 161 13.76 -20.99 0.88
N LEU A 162 12.92 -20.06 0.43
CA LEU A 162 12.18 -20.21 -0.82
C LEU A 162 13.07 -20.25 -2.06
N LEU A 163 14.17 -19.50 -2.07
CA LEU A 163 15.15 -19.54 -3.16
C LEU A 163 15.90 -20.89 -3.19
N GLU A 164 16.23 -21.46 -2.03
CA GLU A 164 16.79 -22.81 -1.95
C GLU A 164 15.79 -23.87 -2.41
N GLN A 165 14.51 -23.77 -2.02
CA GLN A 165 13.48 -24.69 -2.51
C GLN A 165 13.23 -24.54 -4.01
N ALA A 166 13.32 -23.31 -4.55
CA ALA A 166 13.14 -23.04 -5.98
C ALA A 166 14.21 -23.73 -6.85
N LYS A 167 15.44 -23.89 -6.36
CA LYS A 167 16.49 -24.67 -7.06
C LYS A 167 16.13 -26.14 -7.24
N LEU A 168 15.25 -26.66 -6.39
CA LEU A 168 14.78 -28.05 -6.43
C LEU A 168 13.50 -28.23 -7.26
N MET A 169 12.98 -27.16 -7.87
CA MET A 169 11.79 -27.20 -8.73
C MET A 169 12.20 -27.40 -10.21
N PRO A 170 12.18 -28.62 -10.77
CA PRO A 170 12.63 -28.89 -12.14
C PRO A 170 11.83 -28.19 -13.23
N LYS A 171 10.60 -27.74 -12.93
CA LYS A 171 9.70 -27.06 -13.87
C LYS A 171 9.69 -25.54 -13.71
N LEU A 172 10.51 -24.98 -12.82
CA LEU A 172 10.47 -23.56 -12.51
C LEU A 172 10.79 -22.71 -13.75
N LYS A 173 9.84 -21.87 -14.13
CA LYS A 173 9.90 -20.91 -15.23
C LYS A 173 10.20 -19.49 -14.73
N ALA A 174 9.66 -19.09 -13.57
CA ALA A 174 9.99 -17.80 -12.98
C ALA A 174 9.75 -17.76 -11.45
N PHE A 175 10.65 -17.06 -10.74
CA PHE A 175 10.51 -16.68 -9.34
C PHE A 175 10.49 -15.15 -9.24
N ILE A 176 9.38 -14.57 -8.80
CA ILE A 176 9.22 -13.12 -8.66
C ILE A 176 9.22 -12.74 -7.18
N HIS A 177 10.25 -12.00 -6.74
CA HIS A 177 10.32 -11.42 -5.41
C HIS A 177 9.72 -10.01 -5.41
N VAL A 178 8.71 -9.76 -4.58
CA VAL A 178 8.15 -8.42 -4.39
C VAL A 178 8.94 -7.70 -3.29
N SER A 179 9.73 -6.71 -3.68
CA SER A 179 10.46 -5.81 -2.79
C SER A 179 9.71 -4.47 -2.65
N THR A 180 10.42 -3.35 -2.61
CA THR A 180 9.87 -1.98 -2.58
C THR A 180 10.85 -1.02 -3.23
N ALA A 181 10.34 0.01 -3.92
CA ALA A 181 11.16 1.08 -4.50
C ALA A 181 12.02 1.79 -3.43
N PHE A 182 11.57 1.77 -2.17
CA PHE A 182 12.26 2.45 -1.08
C PHE A 182 13.24 1.56 -0.29
N SER A 183 13.64 0.41 -0.83
CA SER A 183 14.62 -0.46 -0.18
C SER A 183 15.96 0.25 -0.01
N GLN A 184 16.26 1.24 -0.86
CA GLN A 184 17.48 2.06 -0.81
C GLN A 184 17.18 3.51 -0.39
N VAL A 185 16.39 3.69 0.68
CA VAL A 185 15.90 5.01 1.15
C VAL A 185 17.01 6.05 1.42
N MET A 186 18.25 5.61 1.72
CA MET A 186 19.41 6.50 1.88
C MET A 186 19.82 7.21 0.59
N LEU A 187 19.48 6.68 -0.58
CA LEU A 187 19.81 7.26 -1.88
C LEU A 187 18.69 8.16 -2.39
N SER A 188 19.04 9.22 -3.12
CA SER A 188 18.05 10.05 -3.83
C SER A 188 17.79 9.56 -5.24
N ASN A 189 18.80 8.95 -5.88
CA ASN A 189 18.67 8.35 -7.21
C ASN A 189 18.72 6.83 -7.05
N ILE A 190 17.64 6.15 -7.39
CA ILE A 190 17.47 4.70 -7.22
C ILE A 190 17.25 4.09 -8.60
N ASN A 191 18.26 3.39 -9.08
CA ASN A 191 18.26 2.73 -10.37
C ASN A 191 17.75 1.29 -10.26
N GLU A 192 17.42 0.70 -11.40
CA GLU A 192 17.10 -0.71 -11.55
C GLU A 192 18.39 -1.54 -11.55
N CYS A 193 19.04 -1.58 -10.39
CA CYS A 193 20.21 -2.40 -10.15
C CYS A 193 20.21 -2.99 -8.72
N PHE A 194 21.11 -3.93 -8.50
CA PHE A 194 21.39 -4.47 -7.17
C PHE A 194 22.46 -3.64 -6.47
N TYR A 195 22.10 -3.10 -5.30
CA TYR A 195 23.01 -2.32 -4.47
C TYR A 195 23.72 -3.22 -3.46
N ASP A 196 24.93 -2.81 -3.08
CA ASP A 196 25.63 -3.45 -1.98
C ASP A 196 24.99 -3.11 -0.64
N VAL A 197 25.03 -4.07 0.27
CA VAL A 197 24.48 -3.98 1.61
C VAL A 197 25.60 -4.16 2.63
N ASP A 198 25.43 -3.55 3.81
CA ASP A 198 26.45 -3.58 4.87
C ASP A 198 26.61 -4.96 5.53
N PHE A 199 25.59 -5.82 5.39
CA PHE A 199 25.56 -7.15 5.99
C PHE A 199 25.02 -8.16 4.98
N SER A 200 25.67 -9.31 4.89
CA SER A 200 25.10 -10.46 4.18
C SER A 200 23.90 -11.04 4.96
N ALA A 201 23.09 -11.87 4.30
CA ALA A 201 21.98 -12.56 4.96
C ALA A 201 22.48 -13.45 6.11
N GLU A 202 23.61 -14.12 5.93
CA GLU A 202 24.25 -15.03 6.90
C GLU A 202 24.89 -14.27 8.08
N GLU A 203 25.43 -13.08 7.83
CA GLU A 203 25.92 -12.19 8.89
C GLU A 203 24.77 -11.71 9.77
N LEU A 204 23.69 -11.24 9.16
CA LEU A 204 22.51 -10.81 9.90
C LEU A 204 21.84 -11.98 10.63
N GLU A 205 21.81 -13.17 10.03
CA GLU A 205 21.31 -14.39 10.69
C GLU A 205 22.10 -14.68 11.97
N ARG A 206 23.43 -14.63 11.92
CA ARG A 206 24.29 -14.85 13.09
C ARG A 206 23.98 -13.84 14.19
N ILE A 207 23.86 -12.55 13.85
CA ILE A 207 23.52 -11.51 14.83
C ILE A 207 22.17 -11.81 15.49
N VAL A 208 21.14 -12.10 14.68
CA VAL A 208 19.79 -12.38 15.17
C VAL A 208 19.76 -13.65 16.02
N LYS A 209 20.42 -14.72 15.59
CA LYS A 209 20.41 -16.03 16.27
C LYS A 209 21.11 -16.01 17.63
N PHE A 210 22.19 -15.25 17.76
CA PHE A 210 23.04 -15.24 18.96
C PHE A 210 22.81 -14.04 19.90
N SER A 211 21.87 -13.17 19.57
CA SER A 211 21.45 -12.07 20.45
C SER A 211 20.05 -12.36 21.03
N ASP A 212 19.81 -12.01 22.29
CA ASP A 212 18.45 -11.99 22.85
C ASP A 212 17.66 -10.76 22.35
N ASP A 213 16.37 -10.67 22.68
CA ASP A 213 15.50 -9.61 22.16
C ASP A 213 15.83 -8.22 22.73
N ASP A 214 16.33 -8.13 23.97
CA ASP A 214 16.74 -6.87 24.57
C ASP A 214 18.04 -6.36 23.93
N GLN A 215 19.00 -7.27 23.73
CA GLN A 215 20.24 -7.00 23.00
C GLN A 215 19.95 -6.56 21.56
N LEU A 216 19.08 -7.28 20.84
CA LEU A 216 18.70 -6.90 19.48
C LEU A 216 18.01 -5.55 19.43
N THR A 217 17.11 -5.26 20.38
CA THR A 217 16.46 -3.96 20.46
C THR A 217 17.48 -2.84 20.66
N ALA A 218 18.50 -3.05 21.49
CA ALA A 218 19.57 -2.09 21.70
C ALA A 218 20.52 -1.93 20.48
N LEU A 219 20.77 -3.02 19.74
CA LEU A 219 21.65 -3.01 18.56
C LEU A 219 20.98 -2.48 17.29
N THR A 220 19.65 -2.67 17.16
CA THR A 220 18.86 -2.37 15.96
C THR A 220 19.12 -0.97 15.39
N PRO A 221 19.09 0.13 16.18
CA PRO A 221 19.32 1.47 15.66
C PRO A 221 20.66 1.64 14.95
N ARG A 222 21.71 0.91 15.39
CA ARG A 222 23.03 0.96 14.77
C ARG A 222 23.08 0.14 13.49
N LEU A 223 22.46 -1.04 13.49
CA LEU A 223 22.41 -1.94 12.33
C LEU A 223 21.66 -1.30 11.15
N ILE A 224 20.54 -0.62 11.42
CA ILE A 224 19.69 -0.03 10.39
C ILE A 224 20.06 1.42 10.06
N SER A 225 21.13 1.97 10.62
CA SER A 225 21.40 3.41 10.62
C SER A 225 21.30 4.10 9.24
N LYS A 226 21.72 3.42 8.15
CA LYS A 226 21.54 3.92 6.78
C LYS A 226 20.11 3.78 6.25
N TRP A 227 19.41 2.71 6.61
CA TRP A 227 18.06 2.37 6.11
C TRP A 227 16.92 2.96 6.95
N GLU A 228 17.23 3.50 8.13
CA GLU A 228 16.35 4.18 9.09
C GLU A 228 15.29 3.32 9.78
N ASN A 229 14.83 2.24 9.13
CA ASN A 229 13.82 1.34 9.65
C ASN A 229 14.14 -0.10 9.26
N THR A 230 13.56 -1.06 9.98
CA THR A 230 13.81 -2.50 9.77
C THR A 230 13.22 -3.02 8.46
N TYR A 231 12.19 -2.36 7.94
CA TYR A 231 11.52 -2.76 6.69
C TYR A 231 12.40 -2.56 5.46
N SER A 232 12.87 -1.32 5.21
CA SER A 232 13.76 -1.02 4.08
C SER A 232 15.08 -1.80 4.19
N PHE A 233 15.65 -1.91 5.40
CA PHE A 233 16.87 -2.67 5.67
C PHE A 233 16.76 -4.13 5.26
N THR A 234 15.73 -4.82 5.74
CA THR A 234 15.55 -6.26 5.44
C THR A 234 15.17 -6.51 3.99
N LYS A 235 14.47 -5.57 3.32
CA LYS A 235 14.20 -5.63 1.88
C LYS A 235 15.48 -5.48 1.04
N ALA A 236 16.38 -4.56 1.40
CA ALA A 236 17.66 -4.43 0.71
C ALA A 236 18.52 -5.70 0.81
N ILE A 237 18.58 -6.32 1.99
CA ILE A 237 19.31 -7.58 2.18
C ILE A 237 18.68 -8.71 1.35
N ALA A 238 17.35 -8.81 1.35
CA ALA A 238 16.64 -9.80 0.54
C ALA A 238 16.88 -9.63 -0.96
N GLU A 239 16.98 -8.40 -1.46
CA GLU A 239 17.34 -8.13 -2.86
C GLU A 239 18.75 -8.61 -3.20
N LYS A 240 19.74 -8.31 -2.34
CA LYS A 240 21.12 -8.78 -2.54
C LYS A 240 21.17 -10.30 -2.56
N LEU A 241 20.44 -10.94 -1.64
CA LEU A 241 20.29 -12.39 -1.61
C LEU A 241 19.71 -12.91 -2.92
N VAL A 242 18.58 -12.36 -3.40
CA VAL A 242 17.97 -12.76 -4.68
C VAL A 242 18.95 -12.65 -5.86
N SER A 243 19.79 -11.60 -5.89
CA SER A 243 20.80 -11.44 -6.94
C SER A 243 21.80 -12.59 -7.03
N ALA A 244 22.14 -13.21 -5.89
CA ALA A 244 23.05 -14.35 -5.85
C ALA A 244 22.44 -15.62 -6.46
N TYR A 245 21.11 -15.68 -6.59
CA TYR A 245 20.37 -16.81 -7.16
C TYR A 245 20.13 -16.71 -8.66
N TYR A 246 20.36 -15.53 -9.25
CA TYR A 246 20.20 -15.27 -10.68
C TYR A 246 20.92 -16.28 -11.61
N PRO A 247 22.14 -16.77 -11.30
CA PRO A 247 22.79 -17.78 -12.14
C PRO A 247 22.14 -19.17 -12.09
N TYR A 248 21.33 -19.47 -11.07
CA TYR A 248 20.83 -20.82 -10.79
C TYR A 248 19.35 -20.99 -11.14
N ILE A 249 18.54 -19.95 -11.02
CA ILE A 249 17.09 -19.99 -11.25
C ILE A 249 16.60 -18.75 -12.00
N PRO A 250 15.52 -18.85 -12.79
CA PRO A 250 14.92 -17.70 -13.46
C PRO A 250 14.22 -16.80 -12.44
N VAL A 251 14.88 -15.73 -12.00
CA VAL A 251 14.41 -14.88 -10.90
C VAL A 251 14.32 -13.41 -11.31
N ALA A 252 13.41 -12.65 -10.70
CA ALA A 252 13.34 -11.20 -10.81
C ALA A 252 12.81 -10.54 -9.54
N VAL A 253 13.07 -9.24 -9.43
CA VAL A 253 12.64 -8.38 -8.33
C VAL A 253 11.72 -7.29 -8.85
N ALA A 254 10.52 -7.21 -8.28
CA ALA A 254 9.58 -6.11 -8.49
C ALA A 254 9.60 -5.16 -7.29
N ARG A 255 9.91 -3.88 -7.51
CA ARG A 255 10.01 -2.83 -6.49
C ARG A 255 8.86 -1.82 -6.63
N PRO A 256 7.66 -2.10 -6.09
CA PRO A 256 6.58 -1.14 -6.06
C PRO A 256 6.86 0.05 -5.13
N SER A 257 6.39 1.24 -5.52
CA SER A 257 6.29 2.42 -4.65
C SER A 257 5.09 2.33 -3.70
N ILE A 258 4.54 3.46 -3.24
CA ILE A 258 3.42 3.46 -2.28
C ILE A 258 2.18 2.93 -3.00
N ILE A 259 1.78 1.71 -2.63
CA ILE A 259 0.65 1.04 -3.27
C ILE A 259 -0.66 1.68 -2.80
N THR A 260 -1.49 2.04 -3.77
CA THR A 260 -2.76 2.77 -3.59
C THR A 260 -3.93 1.93 -4.12
N PRO A 261 -5.20 2.35 -3.92
CA PRO A 261 -6.35 1.59 -4.39
C PRO A 261 -6.28 1.26 -5.89
N THR A 262 -7.01 0.25 -6.30
CA THR A 262 -7.14 -0.15 -7.71
C THR A 262 -7.66 0.99 -8.59
N VAL A 263 -7.18 1.06 -9.83
CA VAL A 263 -7.76 1.93 -10.87
C VAL A 263 -9.10 1.35 -11.32
N SER A 264 -9.06 0.12 -11.80
CA SER A 264 -10.18 -0.52 -12.50
C SER A 264 -10.47 -1.92 -12.01
N GLU A 265 -9.45 -2.76 -11.79
CA GLU A 265 -9.65 -4.19 -11.56
C GLU A 265 -9.21 -4.67 -10.18
N PRO A 266 -9.87 -5.68 -9.58
CA PRO A 266 -11.17 -6.24 -10.01
C PRO A 266 -12.35 -5.30 -9.75
N LEU A 267 -12.18 -4.30 -8.88
CA LEU A 267 -13.18 -3.33 -8.48
C LEU A 267 -12.50 -1.97 -8.36
N ALA A 268 -12.97 -0.93 -9.05
CA ALA A 268 -12.37 0.40 -8.99
C ALA A 268 -12.36 0.99 -7.56
N GLY A 269 -11.21 1.50 -7.12
CA GLY A 269 -11.03 2.09 -5.79
C GLY A 269 -10.94 1.10 -4.63
N TRP A 270 -10.86 -0.21 -4.88
CA TRP A 270 -10.72 -1.21 -3.83
C TRP A 270 -9.39 -1.09 -3.09
N ILE A 271 -9.47 -1.19 -1.76
CA ILE A 271 -8.34 -1.12 -0.83
C ILE A 271 -8.72 -1.77 0.51
N ASP A 272 -7.76 -2.44 1.15
CA ASP A 272 -7.98 -3.15 2.42
C ASP A 272 -7.03 -2.76 3.56
N ASN A 273 -6.13 -1.78 3.33
CA ASN A 273 -5.21 -1.28 4.33
C ASN A 273 -5.17 0.27 4.39
N MET A 274 -4.60 0.78 5.48
CA MET A 274 -4.45 2.23 5.73
C MET A 274 -2.97 2.66 5.70
N TYR A 275 -2.11 1.93 4.99
CA TYR A 275 -0.67 2.23 4.98
C TYR A 275 -0.36 3.49 4.17
N GLY A 276 0.74 4.17 4.53
CA GLY A 276 1.25 5.34 3.83
C GLY A 276 0.25 6.50 3.72
N THR A 277 0.11 7.02 2.51
CA THR A 277 -0.66 8.23 2.16
C THR A 277 -2.16 8.06 2.40
N THR A 278 -2.69 6.85 2.28
CA THR A 278 -4.11 6.52 2.55
C THR A 278 -4.49 6.89 3.99
N GLY A 279 -3.65 6.55 4.98
CA GLY A 279 -3.90 6.88 6.39
C GLY A 279 -3.94 8.39 6.65
N VAL A 280 -3.05 9.16 6.01
CA VAL A 280 -3.00 10.62 6.09
C VAL A 280 -4.26 11.24 5.49
N SER A 281 -4.66 10.78 4.31
CA SER A 281 -5.88 11.21 3.63
C SER A 281 -7.14 10.90 4.43
N ILE A 282 -7.20 9.74 5.09
CA ILE A 282 -8.30 9.39 6.00
C ILE A 282 -8.35 10.36 7.19
N GLY A 283 -7.22 10.59 7.87
CA GLY A 283 -7.16 11.55 8.99
C GLY A 283 -7.58 12.97 8.58
N CYS A 284 -7.19 13.40 7.37
CA CYS A 284 -7.61 14.66 6.79
C CYS A 284 -9.12 14.69 6.49
N SER A 285 -9.68 13.59 5.95
CA SER A 285 -11.09 13.47 5.58
C SER A 285 -12.04 13.55 6.78
N PHE A 286 -11.62 13.04 7.94
CA PHE A 286 -12.35 13.23 9.21
C PHE A 286 -12.21 14.65 9.77
N GLY A 287 -11.30 15.45 9.21
CA GLY A 287 -11.01 16.80 9.69
C GLY A 287 -10.33 16.82 11.05
N ILE A 288 -9.68 15.73 11.45
CA ILE A 288 -8.91 15.61 12.70
C ILE A 288 -7.43 15.88 12.48
N LEU A 289 -6.86 15.44 11.36
CA LEU A 289 -5.48 15.70 11.01
C LEU A 289 -5.39 17.04 10.27
N LYS A 290 -4.78 18.03 10.92
CA LYS A 290 -4.65 19.41 10.44
C LYS A 290 -3.26 19.78 9.96
N VAL A 291 -2.24 19.06 10.41
CA VAL A 291 -0.85 19.36 10.16
C VAL A 291 -0.11 18.05 9.87
N TRP A 292 0.69 18.04 8.81
CA TRP A 292 1.54 16.91 8.45
C TRP A 292 2.93 17.43 8.09
N ARG A 293 3.98 16.89 8.70
CA ARG A 293 5.35 17.25 8.33
C ARG A 293 5.72 16.52 7.05
N CYS A 294 6.05 17.24 6.00
CA CYS A 294 6.60 16.72 4.75
C CYS A 294 7.15 17.87 3.91
N ASP A 295 7.88 17.56 2.84
CA ASP A 295 8.15 18.51 1.77
C ASP A 295 6.91 18.59 0.84
N PRO A 296 6.23 19.75 0.73
CA PRO A 296 5.06 19.87 -0.13
C PRO A 296 5.37 19.70 -1.63
N GLN A 297 6.62 19.98 -2.04
CA GLN A 297 7.04 19.92 -3.44
C GLN A 297 7.65 18.57 -3.82
N ALA A 298 8.06 17.75 -2.84
CA ALA A 298 8.56 16.40 -3.13
C ALA A 298 7.48 15.57 -3.84
N ILE A 299 7.92 14.83 -4.85
CA ILE A 299 7.08 13.88 -5.60
C ILE A 299 6.67 12.75 -4.66
N ASN A 300 5.36 12.57 -4.52
CA ASN A 300 4.77 11.50 -3.73
C ASN A 300 4.53 10.30 -4.65
N ASP A 301 5.52 9.42 -4.77
CA ASP A 301 5.44 8.29 -5.68
C ASP A 301 4.43 7.23 -5.19
N MET A 302 3.34 7.10 -5.94
CA MET A 302 2.23 6.21 -5.64
C MET A 302 1.84 5.43 -6.89
N ILE A 303 1.55 4.15 -6.71
CA ILE A 303 1.16 3.26 -7.80
C ILE A 303 -0.09 2.46 -7.42
N PRO A 304 -1.11 2.35 -8.28
CA PRO A 304 -2.29 1.53 -8.00
C PRO A 304 -1.95 0.02 -7.91
N VAL A 305 -2.65 -0.72 -7.05
CA VAL A 305 -2.35 -2.15 -6.84
C VAL A 305 -2.59 -3.03 -8.07
N ASP A 306 -3.56 -2.70 -8.91
CA ASP A 306 -3.84 -3.43 -10.15
C ASP A 306 -2.77 -3.17 -11.22
N VAL A 307 -2.25 -1.94 -11.31
CA VAL A 307 -1.05 -1.63 -12.10
C VAL A 307 0.14 -2.47 -11.62
N VAL A 308 0.38 -2.54 -10.31
CA VAL A 308 1.45 -3.38 -9.72
C VAL A 308 1.28 -4.86 -10.06
N VAL A 309 0.06 -5.40 -9.91
CA VAL A 309 -0.24 -6.81 -10.17
C VAL A 309 -0.04 -7.14 -11.65
N ASN A 310 -0.55 -6.28 -12.54
CA ASN A 310 -0.38 -6.46 -13.98
C ASN A 310 1.11 -6.42 -14.37
N SER A 311 1.90 -5.53 -13.78
CA SER A 311 3.36 -5.54 -13.97
C SER A 311 4.00 -6.83 -13.44
N ILE A 312 3.65 -7.30 -12.23
CA ILE A 312 4.22 -8.52 -11.65
C ILE A 312 3.96 -9.76 -12.52
N LEU A 313 2.73 -9.90 -13.05
CA LEU A 313 2.39 -11.01 -13.95
C LEU A 313 3.09 -10.87 -15.31
N SER A 314 3.22 -9.65 -15.82
CA SER A 314 3.97 -9.42 -17.05
C SER A 314 5.47 -9.71 -16.88
N ILE A 315 6.05 -9.38 -15.72
CA ILE A 315 7.44 -9.75 -15.37
C ILE A 315 7.56 -11.28 -15.29
N GLY A 316 6.62 -11.98 -14.65
CA GLY A 316 6.63 -13.43 -14.58
C GLY A 316 6.64 -14.11 -15.95
N TRP A 317 5.77 -13.66 -16.87
CA TRP A 317 5.79 -14.08 -18.27
C TRP A 317 7.13 -13.76 -18.95
N TYR A 318 7.62 -12.52 -18.80
CA TYR A 318 8.87 -12.08 -19.42
C TYR A 318 10.06 -12.95 -18.99
N ILE A 319 10.18 -13.25 -17.69
CA ILE A 319 11.24 -14.10 -17.15
C ILE A 319 11.08 -15.56 -17.56
N SER A 320 9.85 -16.05 -17.77
CA SER A 320 9.64 -17.41 -18.27
C SER A 320 10.09 -17.61 -19.71
N SER A 321 10.01 -16.55 -20.52
CA SER A 321 10.32 -16.58 -21.95
C SER A 321 11.72 -16.07 -22.27
N ASN A 322 12.40 -15.41 -21.33
CA ASN A 322 13.67 -14.73 -21.55
C ASN A 322 14.67 -15.01 -20.42
N LYS A 323 15.96 -14.84 -20.71
CA LYS A 323 17.04 -14.84 -19.70
C LYS A 323 17.76 -13.49 -19.73
N PRO A 324 17.20 -12.44 -19.09
CA PRO A 324 17.67 -11.07 -19.28
C PRO A 324 19.06 -10.86 -18.69
N GLN A 325 20.04 -10.49 -19.53
CA GLN A 325 21.41 -10.15 -19.13
C GLN A 325 21.69 -8.67 -19.37
N PRO A 326 22.47 -7.97 -18.52
CA PRO A 326 23.09 -8.44 -17.28
C PRO A 326 22.07 -8.59 -16.14
N VAL A 327 22.52 -9.02 -14.95
CA VAL A 327 21.67 -9.23 -13.75
C VAL A 327 20.77 -8.03 -13.42
N ASP A 328 21.18 -6.80 -13.71
CA ASP A 328 20.35 -5.62 -13.46
C ASP A 328 19.07 -5.60 -14.32
N ASN A 329 19.00 -6.35 -15.41
CA ASN A 329 17.78 -6.48 -16.24
C ASN A 329 16.67 -7.34 -15.61
N ILE A 330 16.89 -7.90 -14.41
CA ILE A 330 15.85 -8.57 -13.61
C ILE A 330 15.32 -7.71 -12.46
N MET A 331 15.71 -6.43 -12.38
CA MET A 331 15.23 -5.46 -11.41
C MET A 331 14.21 -4.51 -12.05
N PHE A 332 13.02 -4.39 -11.46
CA PHE A 332 11.92 -3.57 -12.01
C PHE A 332 11.40 -2.59 -10.96
N ASN A 333 11.57 -1.29 -11.18
CA ASN A 333 10.99 -0.27 -10.30
C ASN A 333 9.57 0.06 -10.78
N LEU A 334 8.55 -0.35 -10.02
CA LEU A 334 7.14 -0.09 -10.35
C LEU A 334 6.74 1.24 -9.68
N VAL A 335 7.01 2.34 -10.38
CA VAL A 335 6.99 3.72 -9.86
C VAL A 335 6.22 4.66 -10.79
N SER A 336 5.83 5.82 -10.29
CA SER A 336 5.06 6.84 -11.02
C SER A 336 5.88 8.07 -11.42
N CYS A 337 6.99 8.36 -10.72
CA CYS A 337 7.63 9.68 -10.68
C CYS A 337 8.02 10.27 -12.04
N LYS A 338 8.43 9.46 -13.03
CA LYS A 338 8.86 9.98 -14.34
C LYS A 338 7.70 10.23 -15.29
N LYS A 339 6.78 9.26 -15.42
CA LYS A 339 5.65 9.35 -16.36
C LYS A 339 4.53 10.22 -15.83
N LYS A 340 4.26 10.11 -14.52
CA LYS A 340 3.12 10.74 -13.86
C LYS A 340 3.55 11.36 -12.52
N PRO A 341 4.35 12.44 -12.51
CA PRO A 341 4.79 13.07 -11.27
C PRO A 341 3.61 13.73 -10.54
N LEU A 342 3.51 13.47 -9.23
CA LEU A 342 2.51 14.07 -8.36
C LEU A 342 3.12 14.63 -7.07
N PRO A 343 3.40 15.95 -7.02
CA PRO A 343 3.83 16.60 -5.78
C PRO A 343 2.81 16.42 -4.65
N THR A 344 3.29 16.27 -3.42
CA THR A 344 2.44 16.03 -2.24
C THR A 344 1.37 17.11 -2.05
N GLU A 345 1.70 18.38 -2.29
CA GLU A 345 0.74 19.48 -2.21
C GLU A 345 -0.37 19.35 -3.27
N LYS A 346 -0.01 18.98 -4.51
CA LYS A 346 -0.97 18.78 -5.61
C LYS A 346 -1.90 17.60 -5.30
N TYR A 347 -1.37 16.49 -4.79
CA TYR A 347 -2.16 15.36 -4.31
C TYR A 347 -3.22 15.82 -3.28
N MET A 348 -2.80 16.50 -2.21
CA MET A 348 -3.73 16.94 -1.16
C MET A 348 -4.76 17.95 -1.67
N LYS A 349 -4.40 18.82 -2.62
CA LYS A 349 -5.35 19.73 -3.30
C LYS A 349 -6.41 18.96 -4.10
N ILE A 350 -6.02 17.94 -4.86
CA ILE A 350 -6.94 17.09 -5.62
C ILE A 350 -7.91 16.38 -4.67
N ILE A 351 -7.41 15.72 -3.63
CA ILE A 351 -8.23 15.02 -2.63
C ILE A 351 -9.23 15.99 -1.97
N LYS A 352 -8.76 17.15 -1.52
CA LYS A 352 -9.62 18.18 -0.93
C LYS A 352 -10.69 18.65 -1.91
N LYS A 353 -10.32 18.93 -3.16
CA LYS A 353 -11.26 19.37 -4.21
C LYS A 353 -12.38 18.35 -4.40
N ILE A 354 -12.03 17.07 -4.58
CA ILE A 354 -13.01 15.99 -4.78
C ILE A 354 -13.95 15.87 -3.58
N TYR A 355 -13.43 15.88 -2.34
CA TYR A 355 -14.27 15.83 -1.15
C TYR A 355 -15.28 16.99 -1.09
N LEU A 356 -14.89 18.20 -1.49
CA LEU A 356 -15.76 19.38 -1.44
C LEU A 356 -16.80 19.41 -2.58
N GLU A 357 -16.42 18.93 -3.77
CA GLU A 357 -17.30 18.85 -4.95
C GLU A 357 -18.31 17.71 -4.84
N ASP A 358 -17.83 16.47 -4.65
CA ASP A 358 -18.68 15.28 -4.55
C ASP A 358 -19.42 15.21 -3.19
N ARG A 359 -18.89 15.92 -2.17
CA ARG A 359 -19.44 15.95 -0.80
C ARG A 359 -19.61 14.55 -0.19
N THR A 360 -18.63 13.68 -0.42
CA THR A 360 -18.56 12.27 0.04
C THR A 360 -17.86 12.14 1.40
N PHE A 361 -18.19 13.03 2.34
CA PHE A 361 -17.56 13.10 3.66
C PHE A 361 -17.85 11.87 4.52
N PRO A 362 -16.89 11.36 5.33
CA PRO A 362 -17.18 10.31 6.31
C PRO A 362 -18.32 10.68 7.27
N SER A 363 -19.15 9.72 7.66
CA SER A 363 -20.30 9.94 8.55
C SER A 363 -19.91 10.48 9.92
N LEU A 364 -18.72 10.10 10.42
CA LEU A 364 -18.16 10.56 11.68
C LEU A 364 -17.23 11.78 11.54
N ILE A 365 -17.30 12.55 10.44
CA ILE A 365 -16.49 13.75 10.26
C ILE A 365 -16.57 14.69 11.48
N MET A 366 -15.42 15.13 11.98
CA MET A 366 -15.29 15.92 13.21
C MET A 366 -14.82 17.35 12.97
N GLY A 367 -14.20 17.63 11.83
CA GLY A 367 -13.69 18.95 11.51
C GLY A 367 -13.72 19.28 10.03
N THR A 368 -13.26 20.49 9.70
CA THR A 368 -13.11 20.91 8.31
C THR A 368 -11.96 20.18 7.61
N ILE A 369 -12.11 19.87 6.32
CA ILE A 369 -11.09 19.20 5.51
C ILE A 369 -10.05 20.23 5.06
N ASN A 370 -9.02 20.40 5.90
CA ASN A 370 -7.90 21.28 5.66
C ASN A 370 -6.66 20.64 6.29
N LEU A 371 -5.62 20.43 5.49
CA LEU A 371 -4.33 19.93 5.92
C LEU A 371 -3.25 20.94 5.54
N SER A 372 -2.44 21.35 6.52
CA SER A 372 -1.23 22.13 6.31
C SER A 372 -0.04 21.19 6.22
N LEU A 373 0.68 21.26 5.10
CA LEU A 373 1.94 20.54 4.89
C LEU A 373 3.09 21.45 5.33
N VAL A 374 3.96 20.95 6.21
CA VAL A 374 5.02 21.78 6.82
C VAL A 374 6.36 21.07 6.74
N LYS A 375 7.34 21.69 6.08
CA LYS A 375 8.71 21.13 5.99
C LYS A 375 9.52 21.42 7.26
N ASN A 376 9.40 22.64 7.80
CA ASN A 376 10.17 23.10 8.95
C ASN A 376 9.67 22.48 10.27
N GLU A 377 10.59 21.90 11.03
CA GLU A 377 10.27 21.17 12.27
C GLU A 377 9.74 22.07 13.38
N MET A 378 10.34 23.25 13.59
CA MET A 378 9.89 24.18 14.64
C MET A 378 8.48 24.68 14.35
N LEU A 379 8.20 25.03 13.09
CA LEU A 379 6.86 25.43 12.66
C LEU A 379 5.86 24.28 12.78
N PHE A 380 6.28 23.05 12.50
CA PHE A 380 5.45 21.87 12.68
C PHE A 380 5.04 21.70 14.16
N TRP A 381 5.97 21.81 15.10
CA TRP A 381 5.69 21.74 16.54
C TRP A 381 4.78 22.88 17.01
N PHE A 382 5.03 24.09 16.53
CA PHE A 382 4.16 25.23 16.78
C PHE A 382 2.72 24.95 16.32
N TYR A 383 2.52 24.44 15.10
CA TYR A 383 1.18 24.10 14.63
C TYR A 383 0.56 22.89 15.35
N ILE A 384 1.34 21.85 15.68
CA ILE A 384 0.86 20.69 16.46
C ILE A 384 0.26 21.14 17.78
N LEU A 385 0.88 22.10 18.47
CA LEU A 385 0.39 22.63 19.75
C LEU A 385 -1.04 23.17 19.62
N PHE A 386 -1.30 24.04 18.64
CA PHE A 386 -2.57 24.72 18.48
C PHE A 386 -3.64 23.91 17.74
N PHE A 387 -3.25 23.06 16.79
CA PHE A 387 -4.22 22.35 15.95
C PHE A 387 -4.48 20.91 16.38
N HIS A 388 -3.61 20.30 17.19
CA HIS A 388 -3.78 18.93 17.68
C HIS A 388 -3.76 18.84 19.21
N LEU A 389 -2.70 19.29 19.87
CA LEU A 389 -2.49 19.04 21.31
C LEU A 389 -3.54 19.74 22.19
N ILE A 390 -3.67 21.06 22.07
CA ILE A 390 -4.63 21.83 22.87
C ILE A 390 -6.08 21.40 22.56
N PRO A 391 -6.54 21.36 21.29
CA PRO A 391 -7.91 20.94 20.99
C PRO A 391 -8.19 19.49 21.39
N GLY A 392 -7.22 18.59 21.19
CA GLY A 392 -7.34 17.18 21.54
C GLY A 392 -7.47 16.96 23.04
N LEU A 393 -6.68 17.67 23.84
CA LEU A 393 -6.75 17.60 25.30
C LEU A 393 -8.10 18.13 25.81
N LEU A 394 -8.54 19.29 25.34
CA LEU A 394 -9.82 19.87 25.74
C LEU A 394 -11.00 18.94 25.41
N PHE A 395 -10.98 18.35 24.21
CA PHE A 395 -12.00 17.38 23.80
C PHE A 395 -12.00 16.13 24.68
N ASP A 396 -10.83 15.53 24.93
CA ASP A 396 -10.71 14.32 25.74
C ASP A 396 -11.05 14.57 27.23
N VAL A 397 -10.75 15.76 27.76
CA VAL A 397 -11.21 16.18 29.10
C VAL A 397 -12.73 16.30 29.12
N GLY A 398 -13.33 16.91 28.09
CA GLY A 398 -14.79 16.96 27.95
C GLY A 398 -15.42 15.57 27.94
N LEU A 399 -14.86 14.64 27.15
CA LEU A 399 -15.31 13.23 27.15
C LEU A 399 -15.27 12.62 28.55
N ARG A 400 -14.18 12.82 29.30
CA ARG A 400 -14.07 12.31 30.68
C ARG A 400 -15.11 12.91 31.61
N ILE A 401 -15.41 14.21 31.49
CA ILE A 401 -16.46 14.87 32.28
C ILE A 401 -17.83 14.22 32.02
N PHE A 402 -18.09 13.77 30.78
CA PHE A 402 -19.31 13.03 30.40
C PHE A 402 -19.19 11.50 30.56
N GLY A 403 -18.21 11.01 31.31
CA GLY A 403 -18.02 9.57 31.58
C GLY A 403 -17.56 8.74 30.37
N GLN A 404 -17.08 9.39 29.31
CA GLN A 404 -16.56 8.73 28.11
C GLN A 404 -15.03 8.61 28.14
N SER A 405 -14.51 7.61 27.41
CA SER A 405 -13.08 7.40 27.28
C SER A 405 -12.42 8.41 26.35
N PRO A 406 -11.19 8.88 26.63
CA PRO A 406 -10.46 9.80 25.75
C PRO A 406 -10.04 9.11 24.44
N ILE A 407 -10.09 9.86 23.33
CA ILE A 407 -9.89 9.33 21.97
C ILE A 407 -8.83 10.14 21.21
N LEU A 408 -8.94 11.47 21.15
CA LEU A 408 -8.17 12.30 20.22
C LEU A 408 -6.67 12.31 20.53
N MET A 409 -6.28 12.37 21.80
CA MET A 409 -4.88 12.35 22.19
C MET A 409 -4.17 11.06 21.78
N ARG A 410 -4.90 9.93 21.79
CA ARG A 410 -4.38 8.65 21.32
C ARG A 410 -4.16 8.66 19.80
N ILE A 411 -5.10 9.24 19.05
CA ILE A 411 -5.00 9.38 17.59
C ILE A 411 -3.81 10.28 17.24
N TYR A 412 -3.66 11.44 17.89
CA TYR A 412 -2.57 12.36 17.61
C TYR A 412 -1.20 11.79 17.96
N ARG A 413 -1.07 11.04 19.05
CA ARG A 413 0.17 10.32 19.38
C ARG A 413 0.54 9.33 18.27
N LYS A 414 -0.44 8.57 17.76
CA LYS A 414 -0.23 7.63 16.65
C LYS A 414 0.16 8.37 15.37
N ALA A 415 -0.56 9.44 15.02
CA ALA A 415 -0.26 10.25 13.85
C ALA A 415 1.16 10.85 13.88
N TYR A 416 1.59 11.36 15.04
CA TYR A 416 2.95 11.86 15.24
C TYR A 416 4.00 10.76 15.07
N LYS A 417 3.80 9.60 15.72
CA LYS A 417 4.72 8.47 15.60
C LYS A 417 4.89 8.02 14.15
N THR A 418 3.78 7.89 13.43
CA THR A 418 3.76 7.54 12.00
C THR A 418 4.37 8.63 11.11
N ASN A 419 4.15 9.90 11.42
CA ASN A 419 4.78 11.00 10.69
C ASN A 419 6.31 10.96 10.84
N ASN A 420 6.80 10.67 12.05
CA ASN A 420 8.23 10.53 12.32
C ASN A 420 8.83 9.30 11.61
N SER A 421 8.15 8.15 11.62
CA SER A 421 8.63 6.95 10.91
C SER A 421 8.71 7.13 9.39
N PHE A 422 7.94 8.07 8.83
CA PHE A 422 7.95 8.39 7.41
C PHE A 422 8.88 9.56 7.04
N ALA A 423 9.57 10.17 8.00
CA ALA A 423 10.25 11.46 7.80
C ALA A 423 11.10 11.49 6.53
N SER A 424 11.95 10.49 6.28
CA SER A 424 12.83 10.51 5.11
C SER A 424 12.17 10.05 3.82
N TYR A 425 11.01 9.41 3.90
CA TYR A 425 10.19 9.11 2.72
C TYR A 425 9.45 10.35 2.20
N ILE A 426 9.16 11.31 3.09
CA ILE A 426 8.27 12.44 2.80
C ILE A 426 8.97 13.81 2.83
N THR A 427 10.23 13.89 3.26
CA THR A 427 11.01 15.14 3.28
C THR A 427 12.15 15.16 2.27
N LYS A 428 12.36 14.04 1.56
CA LYS A 428 13.36 13.83 0.53
C LYS A 428 12.67 13.50 -0.78
N GLU A 429 13.26 13.97 -1.88
CA GLU A 429 12.83 13.61 -3.23
C GLU A 429 13.59 12.38 -3.72
N PHE A 430 12.86 11.45 -4.32
CA PHE A 430 13.39 10.23 -4.91
C PHE A 430 13.22 10.28 -6.42
N ASN A 431 14.28 9.92 -7.14
CA ASN A 431 14.31 9.79 -8.59
C ASN A 431 14.58 8.32 -8.93
N PHE A 432 13.59 7.66 -9.50
CA PHE A 432 13.66 6.25 -9.86
C PHE A 432 13.94 6.08 -11.36
N SER A 433 14.81 5.14 -11.73
CA SER A 433 14.81 4.61 -13.10
C SER A 433 13.77 3.51 -13.25
N ASP A 434 13.10 3.44 -14.39
CA ASP A 434 12.04 2.48 -14.74
C ASP A 434 12.23 1.92 -16.16
N THR A 435 13.47 1.92 -16.64
CA THR A 435 13.87 1.53 -17.99
C THR A 435 13.48 0.08 -18.33
N ASN A 436 13.58 -0.85 -17.37
CA ASN A 436 13.21 -2.25 -17.57
C ASN A 436 11.69 -2.41 -17.64
N VAL A 437 10.93 -1.61 -16.89
CA VAL A 437 9.46 -1.55 -17.02
C VAL A 437 9.05 -1.02 -18.40
N ASP A 438 9.74 0.02 -18.90
CA ASP A 438 9.51 0.55 -20.25
C ASP A 438 9.80 -0.49 -21.34
N LYS A 439 10.93 -1.21 -21.22
CA LYS A 439 11.24 -2.31 -22.13
C LYS A 439 10.15 -3.38 -22.11
N LEU A 440 9.70 -3.77 -20.92
CA LEU A 440 8.63 -4.77 -20.76
C LEU A 440 7.33 -4.33 -21.44
N TRP A 441 6.89 -3.10 -21.21
CA TRP A 441 5.69 -2.55 -21.87
C TRP A 441 5.79 -2.59 -23.39
N ASN A 442 6.96 -2.25 -23.93
CA ASN A 442 7.19 -2.22 -25.37
C ASN A 442 7.20 -3.61 -26.03
N LEU A 443 7.57 -4.66 -25.27
CA LEU A 443 7.54 -6.05 -25.75
C LEU A 443 6.13 -6.64 -25.80
N MET A 444 5.21 -6.16 -24.97
CA MET A 444 3.85 -6.69 -24.91
C MET A 444 3.07 -6.40 -26.20
N ASN A 445 2.33 -7.40 -26.66
CA ASN A 445 1.43 -7.25 -27.79
C ASN A 445 0.17 -6.44 -27.39
N PRO A 446 -0.66 -5.97 -28.35
CA PRO A 446 -1.83 -5.15 -28.03
C PRO A 446 -2.85 -5.81 -27.09
N MET A 447 -3.00 -7.14 -27.16
CA MET A 447 -3.91 -7.88 -26.27
C MET A 447 -3.36 -7.94 -24.85
N ASP A 448 -2.06 -8.19 -24.70
CA ASP A 448 -1.38 -8.17 -23.41
C ASP A 448 -1.46 -6.80 -22.75
N ARG A 449 -1.20 -5.72 -23.51
CA ARG A 449 -1.32 -4.34 -23.00
C ARG A 449 -2.74 -3.99 -22.55
N LYS A 450 -3.76 -4.62 -23.15
CA LYS A 450 -5.16 -4.48 -22.75
C LYS A 450 -5.46 -5.26 -21.48
N LEU A 451 -5.08 -6.54 -21.41
CA LEU A 451 -5.45 -7.44 -20.32
C LEU A 451 -4.58 -7.25 -19.06
N PHE A 452 -3.31 -6.90 -19.24
CA PHE A 452 -2.32 -6.68 -18.18
C PHE A 452 -1.81 -5.24 -18.26
N ASN A 453 -2.73 -4.28 -18.36
CA ASN A 453 -2.39 -2.87 -18.47
C ASN A 453 -1.68 -2.36 -17.19
N PHE A 454 -0.47 -1.84 -17.34
CA PHE A 454 0.24 -1.10 -16.28
C PHE A 454 0.75 0.26 -16.77
N ASP A 455 0.17 0.77 -17.85
CA ASP A 455 0.39 2.14 -18.30
C ASP A 455 -0.43 3.10 -17.43
N GLN A 456 0.29 3.97 -16.72
CA GLN A 456 -0.31 4.92 -15.81
C GLN A 456 -1.00 6.09 -16.51
N ASP A 457 -0.82 6.28 -17.83
CA ASP A 457 -1.56 7.27 -18.60
C ASP A 457 -2.98 6.83 -18.96
N SER A 458 -3.33 5.57 -18.68
CA SER A 458 -4.68 5.01 -18.86
C SER A 458 -5.76 5.62 -17.97
N TYR A 459 -5.39 6.42 -16.95
CA TYR A 459 -6.34 7.07 -16.04
C TYR A 459 -5.95 8.51 -15.68
N THR A 460 -6.95 9.32 -15.35
CA THR A 460 -6.74 10.67 -14.81
C THR A 460 -6.71 10.65 -13.28
N TYR A 461 -5.91 11.51 -12.66
CA TYR A 461 -5.89 11.60 -11.19
C TYR A 461 -7.24 11.97 -10.58
N THR A 462 -8.03 12.80 -11.26
CA THR A 462 -9.29 13.28 -10.69
C THR A 462 -10.32 12.15 -10.62
N GLU A 463 -10.45 11.37 -11.69
CA GLU A 463 -11.32 10.21 -11.75
C GLU A 463 -10.83 9.12 -10.79
N TYR A 464 -9.54 8.76 -10.89
CA TYR A 464 -8.92 7.76 -10.02
C TYR A 464 -9.16 8.05 -8.53
N TYR A 465 -8.86 9.26 -8.07
CA TYR A 465 -9.05 9.61 -6.66
C TYR A 465 -10.52 9.75 -6.25
N ARG A 466 -11.43 9.99 -7.20
CA ARG A 466 -12.88 9.97 -6.92
C ARG A 466 -13.33 8.55 -6.59
N HIS A 467 -12.88 7.55 -7.33
CA HIS A 467 -13.12 6.14 -7.01
C HIS A 467 -12.42 5.75 -5.71
N ALA A 468 -11.14 6.10 -5.54
CA ALA A 468 -10.37 5.82 -4.34
C ALA A 468 -11.04 6.37 -3.07
N ILE A 469 -11.55 7.61 -3.08
CA ILE A 469 -12.24 8.20 -1.93
C ILE A 469 -13.50 7.42 -1.56
N ARG A 470 -14.29 7.00 -2.56
CA ARG A 470 -15.50 6.17 -2.32
C ARG A 470 -15.12 4.78 -1.83
N GLY A 471 -14.08 4.18 -2.39
CA GLY A 471 -13.59 2.87 -1.98
C GLY A 471 -13.03 2.87 -0.56
N VAL A 472 -12.26 3.89 -0.16
CA VAL A 472 -11.82 4.09 1.23
C VAL A 472 -13.01 4.11 2.18
N ARG A 473 -14.07 4.84 1.82
CA ARG A 473 -15.29 4.93 2.63
C ARG A 473 -15.96 3.57 2.82
N VAL A 474 -16.19 2.84 1.73
CA VAL A 474 -16.94 1.58 1.75
C VAL A 474 -16.09 0.44 2.31
N TYR A 475 -14.86 0.27 1.83
CA TYR A 475 -14.04 -0.90 2.10
C TYR A 475 -13.21 -0.79 3.38
N LEU A 476 -12.69 0.40 3.72
CA LEU A 476 -11.87 0.59 4.94
C LEU A 476 -12.70 1.11 6.12
N LEU A 477 -13.44 2.19 5.91
CA LEU A 477 -14.21 2.82 6.99
C LEU A 477 -15.49 2.05 7.32
N LYS A 478 -15.90 1.11 6.46
CA LYS A 478 -17.17 0.39 6.55
C LYS A 478 -18.35 1.35 6.72
N ASP A 479 -18.26 2.51 6.05
CA ASP A 479 -19.24 3.59 6.09
C ASP A 479 -20.04 3.59 4.77
N PRO A 480 -21.27 3.07 4.74
CA PRO A 480 -22.02 2.90 3.50
C PRO A 480 -22.28 4.24 2.78
N MET A 481 -22.59 4.19 1.48
CA MET A 481 -22.86 5.42 0.71
C MET A 481 -24.18 6.09 1.11
N GLU A 482 -25.10 5.33 1.70
CA GLU A 482 -26.39 5.76 2.22
C GLU A 482 -26.28 6.78 3.35
N THR A 483 -25.15 6.82 4.07
CA THR A 483 -24.92 7.76 5.18
C THR A 483 -24.37 9.12 4.70
N VAL A 484 -24.06 9.28 3.40
CA VAL A 484 -23.54 10.54 2.83
C VAL A 484 -24.46 11.74 3.08
N PRO A 485 -25.80 11.68 2.94
CA PRO A 485 -26.67 12.81 3.25
C PRO A 485 -26.56 13.30 4.70
N GLN A 486 -26.39 12.37 5.67
CA GLN A 486 -26.17 12.71 7.07
C GLN A 486 -24.80 13.39 7.26
N ALA A 487 -23.76 12.85 6.65
CA ALA A 487 -22.41 13.42 6.70
C ALA A 487 -22.36 14.84 6.14
N ARG A 488 -23.10 15.13 5.05
CA ARG A 488 -23.24 16.47 4.47
C ARG A 488 -23.86 17.47 5.44
N ARG A 489 -24.93 17.09 6.15
CA ARG A 489 -25.55 17.94 7.18
C ARG A 489 -24.58 18.23 8.32
N ARG A 490 -23.89 17.19 8.81
CA ARG A 490 -22.88 17.29 9.86
C ARG A 490 -21.73 18.22 9.46
N TYR A 491 -21.20 18.08 8.25
CA TYR A 491 -20.15 18.96 7.73
C TYR A 491 -20.60 20.41 7.63
N LYS A 492 -21.85 20.66 7.21
CA LYS A 492 -22.41 22.02 7.16
C LYS A 492 -22.44 22.68 8.55
N ILE A 493 -22.85 21.93 9.59
CA ILE A 493 -22.82 22.40 10.98
C ILE A 493 -21.39 22.71 11.43
N ILE A 494 -20.46 21.78 11.18
CA ILE A 494 -19.03 21.96 11.50
C ILE A 494 -18.48 23.22 10.83
N LEU A 495 -18.84 23.47 9.57
CA LEU A 495 -18.39 24.65 8.84
C LEU A 495 -18.91 25.94 9.47
N TYR A 496 -20.18 26.00 9.87
CA TYR A 496 -20.73 27.16 10.57
C TYR A 496 -20.05 27.39 11.92
N LEU A 497 -19.91 26.34 12.75
CA LEU A 497 -19.24 26.43 14.04
C LEU A 497 -17.79 26.91 13.89
N ASN A 498 -17.06 26.36 12.91
CA ASN A 498 -15.69 26.77 12.61
C ASN A 498 -15.62 28.24 12.17
N ASN A 499 -16.57 28.72 11.37
CA ASN A 499 -16.59 30.12 10.93
C ASN A 499 -16.95 31.07 12.07
N ILE A 500 -17.92 30.71 12.92
CA ILE A 500 -18.26 31.47 14.13
C ILE A 500 -17.05 31.57 15.05
N PHE A 501 -16.36 30.44 15.30
CA PHE A 501 -15.15 30.41 16.10
C PHE A 501 -14.05 31.32 15.52
N LYS A 502 -13.81 31.26 14.21
CA LYS A 502 -12.83 32.14 13.54
C LYS A 502 -13.20 33.62 13.66
N MET A 503 -14.47 33.98 13.45
CA MET A 503 -14.94 35.35 13.61
C MET A 503 -14.77 35.85 15.05
N ALA A 504 -15.12 35.04 16.04
CA ALA A 504 -14.92 35.35 17.45
C ALA A 504 -13.43 35.52 17.79
N LEU A 505 -12.56 34.65 17.28
CA LEU A 505 -11.12 34.74 17.46
C LEU A 505 -10.55 36.02 16.82
N TYR A 506 -10.93 36.35 15.59
CA TYR A 506 -10.49 37.57 14.92
C TYR A 506 -10.99 38.83 15.63
N ALA A 507 -12.23 38.82 16.13
CA ALA A 507 -12.77 39.91 16.94
C ALA A 507 -12.00 40.07 18.26
N ALA A 508 -11.66 38.97 18.94
CA ALA A 508 -10.87 38.99 20.18
C ALA A 508 -9.45 39.52 19.96
N VAL A 509 -8.78 39.08 18.90
CA VAL A 509 -7.44 39.57 18.51
C VAL A 509 -7.50 41.06 18.11
N GLY A 510 -8.48 41.45 17.31
CA GLY A 510 -8.69 42.84 16.91
C GLY A 510 -8.97 43.76 18.10
N TRP A 511 -9.82 43.31 19.03
CA TRP A 511 -10.08 44.01 20.29
C TRP A 511 -8.82 44.15 21.15
N PHE A 512 -8.03 43.07 21.29
CA PHE A 512 -6.78 43.11 22.04
C PHE A 512 -5.78 44.11 21.45
N ILE A 513 -5.59 44.11 20.12
CA ILE A 513 -4.72 45.07 19.42
C ILE A 513 -5.23 46.51 19.60
N ALA A 514 -6.53 46.74 19.44
CA ALA A 514 -7.12 48.07 19.64
C ALA A 514 -6.95 48.55 21.09
N TYR A 515 -7.15 47.66 22.07
CA TYR A 515 -6.98 47.96 23.48
C TYR A 515 -5.52 48.31 23.81
N THR A 516 -4.55 47.52 23.34
CA THR A 516 -3.12 47.80 23.59
C THR A 516 -2.67 49.07 22.89
N PHE A 517 -3.16 49.35 21.69
CA PHE A 517 -2.89 50.59 20.97
C PHE A 517 -3.47 51.81 21.70
N LEU A 518 -4.72 51.75 22.16
CA LEU A 518 -5.35 52.81 22.95
C LEU A 518 -4.63 53.05 24.27
N GLN A 519 -4.20 51.98 24.96
CA GLN A 519 -3.39 52.08 26.18
C GLN A 519 -2.05 52.77 25.89
N TRP A 520 -1.35 52.37 24.83
CA TRP A 520 -0.08 52.98 24.42
C TRP A 520 -0.23 54.46 24.03
N PHE A 521 -1.31 54.84 23.33
CA PHE A 521 -1.63 56.23 23.03
C PHE A 521 -1.97 57.03 24.30
N SER A 522 -2.71 56.43 25.23
CA SER A 522 -3.03 57.11 26.50
C SER A 522 -1.82 57.35 27.39
N THR A 523 -0.77 56.50 27.27
CA THR A 523 0.46 56.64 28.06
C THR A 523 1.55 57.45 27.37
N ASN A 524 1.60 57.50 26.03
CA ASN A 524 2.66 58.20 25.28
C ASN A 524 2.15 59.38 24.42
N GLY A 525 0.85 59.65 24.38
CA GLY A 525 0.23 60.71 23.57
C GLY A 525 0.00 62.04 24.30
N LEU A 526 0.67 62.27 25.44
CA LEU A 526 0.63 63.52 26.22
C LEU A 526 2.02 64.17 26.36
N GLU A 527 2.86 64.06 25.32
CA GLU A 527 3.98 64.98 25.08
C GLU A 527 3.69 65.87 23.86
#